data_AF-A0A1I6DXQ3-F1
#
_entry.id   AF-A0A1I6DXQ3-F1
#
_cell.length_a   1.000
_cell.length_b   1.000
_cell.length_c   1.000
_cell.angle_alpha   90.00
_cell.angle_beta   90.00
_cell.angle_gamma   90.00
#
_symmetry.space_group_name_H-M   'P 1'
#
loop_
_entity.id
_entity.type
_entity.pdbx_description
1 polymer ?
#
loop_
_entity_poly.entity_id
_entity_poly.type
_entity_poly.pdbx_seq_one_letter_code
_entity_poly.pdbx_strand_id
1 'polypeptide(L)'
;MAIPAELKSALNEMRAVRARRPQGPSTTRQYAEWRINMAVALESLSAVLSHPADRQMATEEAAAARAEASSIIQAIESPHADQEQ
;
A
#
# COMPACT_ATOMS: atom_id res chain seq x y z
N MET A 1 13.94 17.70 -19.61
CA MET A 1 14.05 17.66 -18.13
C MET A 1 14.48 16.27 -17.72
N ALA A 2 15.54 16.14 -16.90
CA ALA A 2 15.93 14.85 -16.33
C ALA A 2 15.14 14.61 -15.03
N ILE A 3 14.58 13.41 -14.88
CA ILE A 3 13.95 13.00 -13.62
C ILE A 3 15.07 12.73 -12.60
N PRO A 4 15.00 13.28 -11.38
CA PRO A 4 15.96 12.95 -10.32
C PRO A 4 16.06 11.43 -10.12
N ALA A 5 17.28 10.92 -9.89
CA ALA A 5 17.50 9.48 -9.77
C ALA A 5 16.67 8.85 -8.64
N GLU A 6 16.53 9.55 -7.52
CA GLU A 6 15.73 9.15 -6.36
C GLU A 6 14.24 9.03 -6.71
N LEU A 7 13.68 10.02 -7.39
CA LEU A 7 12.30 9.98 -7.87
C LEU A 7 12.08 8.83 -8.86
N LYS A 8 13.05 8.58 -9.74
CA LYS A 8 13.00 7.43 -10.66
C LYS A 8 13.02 6.10 -9.91
N SER A 9 13.84 5.96 -8.87
CA SER A 9 13.90 4.75 -8.04
C SER A 9 12.57 4.50 -7.33
N ALA A 10 12.05 5.50 -6.61
CA ALA A 10 10.78 5.39 -5.88
C ALA A 10 9.61 5.03 -6.81
N LEU A 11 9.53 5.65 -7.99
CA LEU A 11 8.53 5.31 -9.00
C LEU A 11 8.68 3.88 -9.54
N ASN A 12 9.91 3.40 -9.71
CA ASN A 12 10.16 2.03 -10.15
C ASN A 12 9.78 1.00 -9.09
N GLU A 13 10.11 1.27 -7.82
CA GLU A 13 9.70 0.44 -6.68
C GLU A 13 8.19 0.37 -6.57
N MET A 14 7.49 1.51 -6.61
CA MET A 14 6.02 1.55 -6.60
C MET A 14 5.43 0.76 -7.77
N ARG A 15 5.97 0.89 -8.98
CA ARG A 15 5.52 0.10 -10.15
C ARG A 15 5.76 -1.40 -9.95
N ALA A 16 6.92 -1.79 -9.42
CA ALA A 16 7.25 -3.18 -9.16
C ALA A 16 6.31 -3.80 -8.13
N VAL A 17 6.02 -3.08 -7.03
CA VAL A 17 5.04 -3.51 -6.03
C VAL A 17 3.65 -3.61 -6.65
N ARG A 18 3.23 -2.61 -7.44
CA ARG A 18 1.93 -2.63 -8.14
C ARG A 18 1.78 -3.82 -9.07
N ALA A 19 2.84 -4.19 -9.80
CA ALA A 19 2.83 -5.32 -10.71
C ALA A 19 2.73 -6.67 -9.99
N ARG A 20 3.19 -6.74 -8.73
CA ARG A 20 3.11 -7.92 -7.85
C ARG A 20 1.77 -8.04 -7.12
N ARG A 21 0.76 -7.24 -7.50
CA ARG A 21 -0.58 -7.35 -6.90
C ARG A 21 -1.07 -8.80 -7.00
N PRO A 22 -1.37 -9.46 -5.86
CA PRO A 22 -1.88 -10.81 -5.87
C PRO A 22 -3.18 -10.89 -6.68
N GLN A 23 -3.31 -11.95 -7.47
CA GLN A 23 -4.56 -12.28 -8.14
C GLN A 23 -5.46 -13.03 -7.14
N GLY A 24 -6.74 -12.69 -7.10
CA GLY A 24 -7.71 -13.30 -6.18
C GLY A 24 -8.35 -12.30 -5.21
N PRO A 25 -9.01 -12.80 -4.14
CA PRO A 25 -9.79 -11.96 -3.24
C PRO A 25 -8.91 -10.96 -2.48
N SER A 26 -9.42 -9.74 -2.32
CA SER A 26 -8.79 -8.70 -1.51
C SER A 26 -8.80 -9.00 -0.01
N THR A 27 -9.50 -10.03 0.42
CA THR A 27 -9.60 -10.47 1.83
C THR A 27 -8.53 -11.49 2.22
N THR A 28 -7.55 -11.74 1.35
CA THR A 28 -6.48 -12.72 1.62
C THR A 28 -5.30 -12.08 2.34
N ARG A 29 -4.56 -12.89 3.14
CA ARG A 29 -3.32 -12.44 3.81
C ARG A 29 -2.30 -11.92 2.80
N GLN A 30 -2.17 -12.57 1.64
CA GLN A 30 -1.27 -12.13 0.57
C GLN A 30 -1.63 -10.73 0.05
N TYR A 31 -2.93 -10.42 -0.07
CA TYR A 31 -3.36 -9.08 -0.47
C TYR A 31 -3.08 -8.04 0.63
N ALA A 32 -3.27 -8.38 1.90
CA ALA A 32 -2.92 -7.50 3.02
C ALA A 32 -1.41 -7.19 3.05
N GLU A 33 -0.55 -8.20 2.89
CA GLU A 33 0.90 -8.04 2.78
C GLU A 33 1.28 -7.16 1.58
N TRP A 34 0.60 -7.34 0.44
CA TRP A 34 0.79 -6.47 -0.72
C TRP A 34 0.40 -5.01 -0.43
N ARG A 35 -0.70 -4.77 0.29
CA ARG A 35 -1.10 -3.41 0.69
C ARG A 35 -0.10 -2.76 1.64
N ILE A 36 0.50 -3.51 2.57
CA ILE A 36 1.60 -3.03 3.41
C ILE A 36 2.80 -2.60 2.55
N ASN A 37 3.21 -3.45 1.60
CA ASN A 37 4.31 -3.12 0.69
C ASN A 37 4.01 -1.90 -0.17
N MET A 38 2.76 -1.72 -0.59
CA MET A 38 2.31 -0.53 -1.32
C MET A 38 2.42 0.73 -0.45
N ALA A 39 2.02 0.65 0.82
CA ALA A 39 2.15 1.77 1.76
C ALA A 39 3.61 2.22 1.92
N VAL A 40 4.54 1.27 2.09
CA VAL A 40 5.98 1.58 2.18
C VAL A 40 6.49 2.27 0.92
N ALA A 41 6.12 1.75 -0.26
CA ALA A 41 6.54 2.37 -1.52
C ALA A 41 6.00 3.79 -1.71
N LEU A 42 4.77 4.06 -1.25
CA LEU A 42 4.15 5.38 -1.29
C LEU A 42 4.80 6.38 -0.33
N GLU A 43 5.24 5.94 0.84
CA GLU A 43 6.01 6.79 1.76
C GLU A 43 7.39 7.13 1.21
N SER A 44 8.09 6.15 0.62
CA SER A 44 9.35 6.41 -0.06
C SER A 44 9.16 7.41 -1.22
N LEU A 45 8.04 7.32 -1.93
CA LEU A 45 7.68 8.29 -2.97
C LEU A 45 7.35 9.68 -2.38
N SER A 46 6.60 9.76 -1.28
CA SER A 46 6.26 11.04 -0.64
C SER A 46 7.50 11.78 -0.16
N ALA A 47 8.54 11.09 0.29
CA ALA A 47 9.80 11.70 0.72
C ALA A 47 10.55 12.44 -0.41
N VAL A 48 10.39 12.01 -1.66
CA VAL A 48 11.16 12.52 -2.82
C VAL A 48 10.35 13.39 -3.78
N LEU A 49 9.04 13.54 -3.54
CA LEU A 49 8.16 14.37 -4.34
C LEU A 49 8.36 15.87 -4.05
N SER A 50 8.58 16.66 -5.10
CA SER A 50 8.85 18.10 -4.98
C SER A 50 7.63 18.90 -4.54
N HIS A 51 6.42 18.51 -4.97
CA HIS A 51 5.19 19.23 -4.67
C HIS A 51 4.56 18.78 -3.35
N PRO A 52 4.27 19.71 -2.42
CA PRO A 52 3.65 19.38 -1.13
C PRO A 52 2.31 18.65 -1.24
N ALA A 53 1.48 19.01 -2.23
CA ALA A 53 0.19 18.36 -2.47
C ALA A 53 0.37 16.88 -2.84
N ASP A 54 1.33 16.58 -3.73
CA ASP A 54 1.62 15.20 -4.12
C ASP A 54 2.17 14.38 -2.95
N ARG A 55 3.00 15.00 -2.09
CA ARG A 55 3.48 14.36 -0.85
C ARG A 55 2.34 14.00 0.08
N GLN A 56 1.39 14.92 0.26
CA GLN A 56 0.22 14.72 1.09
C GLN A 56 -0.63 13.57 0.56
N MET A 57 -0.94 13.59 -0.74
CA MET A 57 -1.72 12.52 -1.39
C MET A 57 -1.03 11.15 -1.25
N ALA A 58 0.28 11.07 -1.46
CA ALA A 58 1.03 9.83 -1.31
C ALA A 58 1.01 9.31 0.14
N THR A 59 1.07 10.22 1.12
CA THR A 59 1.01 9.89 2.54
C THR A 59 -0.39 9.40 2.96
N GLU A 60 -1.44 10.05 2.47
CA GLU A 60 -2.83 9.64 2.70
C GLU A 60 -3.12 8.26 2.11
N GLU A 61 -2.67 8.00 0.88
CA GLU A 61 -2.83 6.68 0.26
C GLU A 61 -2.01 5.61 1.01
N ALA A 62 -0.82 5.94 1.50
CA ALA A 62 -0.03 5.02 2.33
C ALA A 62 -0.76 4.67 3.64
N ALA A 63 -1.39 5.66 4.29
CA ALA A 63 -2.19 5.44 5.48
C ALA A 63 -3.42 4.58 5.19
N ALA A 64 -4.15 4.86 4.09
CA ALA A 64 -5.29 4.06 3.65
C ALA A 64 -4.88 2.61 3.36
N ALA A 65 -3.74 2.39 2.71
CA ALA A 65 -3.20 1.07 2.41
C ALA A 65 -2.90 0.26 3.68
N ARG A 66 -2.33 0.89 4.72
CA ARG A 66 -2.11 0.22 6.00
C ARG A 66 -3.42 -0.08 6.73
N ALA A 67 -4.37 0.86 6.71
CA ALA A 67 -5.66 0.66 7.33
C ALA A 67 -6.40 -0.53 6.71
N GLU A 68 -6.41 -0.63 5.37
CA GLU A 68 -7.00 -1.75 4.63
C GLU A 68 -6.30 -3.07 4.99
N ALA A 69 -4.96 -3.10 4.94
CA ALA A 69 -4.19 -4.30 5.30
C ALA A 69 -4.49 -4.78 6.74
N SER A 70 -4.51 -3.84 7.69
CA SER A 70 -4.81 -4.11 9.10
C SER A 70 -6.21 -4.68 9.26
N SER A 71 -7.21 -4.09 8.59
CA SER A 71 -8.59 -4.58 8.61
C SER A 71 -8.69 -6.01 8.06
N ILE A 72 -8.00 -6.32 6.96
CA ILE A 72 -7.99 -7.67 6.39
C ILE A 72 -7.32 -8.66 7.34
N ILE A 73 -6.19 -8.30 7.94
CA ILE A 73 -5.48 -9.16 8.90
C ILE A 73 -6.38 -9.45 10.11
N GLN A 74 -7.03 -8.42 10.67
CA GLN A 74 -7.98 -8.58 11.77
C GLN A 74 -9.16 -9.49 11.40
N ALA A 75 -9.70 -9.36 10.19
CA ALA A 75 -10.80 -10.20 9.71
C ALA A 75 -10.38 -11.67 9.50
N ILE A 76 -9.12 -11.91 9.10
CA ILE A 76 -8.57 -13.27 8.97
C ILE A 76 -8.32 -13.89 10.35
N GLU A 77 -7.84 -13.10 11.31
CA GLU A 77 -7.50 -13.56 12.66
C GLU A 77 -8.72 -13.69 13.58
N SER A 78 -9.81 -12.96 13.27
CA SER A 78 -11.13 -13.11 13.88
C SER A 78 -12.14 -13.70 12.89
N PRO A 79 -11.99 -14.96 12.43
CA PRO A 79 -12.97 -15.56 11.55
C PRO A 79 -14.21 -15.91 12.39
N HIS A 80 -15.22 -15.03 12.38
CA HIS A 80 -16.52 -15.20 13.05
C HIS A 80 -16.55 -15.15 14.60
N ALA A 81 -17.10 -14.06 15.14
CA ALA A 81 -17.81 -14.08 16.43
C ALA A 81 -19.35 -14.06 16.28
N ASP A 82 -19.89 -14.14 15.05
CA ASP A 82 -21.33 -14.06 14.80
C ASP A 82 -21.81 -15.11 13.80
N GLN A 83 -21.80 -16.39 14.20
CA GLN A 83 -22.70 -17.42 13.68
C GLN A 83 -23.05 -18.40 14.80
N GLU A 84 -23.83 -17.93 15.77
CA GLU A 84 -24.68 -18.81 16.57
C GLU A 84 -26.13 -18.30 16.48
N GLN A 85 -26.89 -19.06 15.69
CA GLN A 85 -28.33 -19.36 15.70
C GLN A 85 -29.35 -18.32 16.18
#